data_AF-A0A350UFB9-F1
#
_entry.id   AF-A0A350UFB9-F1
#
_cell.length_a   1.000
_cell.length_b   1.000
_cell.length_c   1.000
_cell.angle_alpha   90.00
_cell.angle_beta   90.00
_cell.angle_gamma   90.00
#
_symmetry.space_group_name_H-M   'P 1'
#
loop_
_entity.id
_entity.type
_entity.pdbx_description
1 polymer ?
#
loop_
_entity_poly.entity_id
_entity_poly.type
_entity_poly.pdbx_seq_one_letter_code
_entity_poly.pdbx_strand_id
1 'polypeptide(L)' 'MTARRILFVCVGNAYRSQMAEGFMRAYAGRSWEVVSAGVSPAGLLPSETVAMMQEKGIDVSGHFPKSLAEVLR' A
#
# COMPACT_ATOMS: atom_id res chain seq x y z
N MET A 1 -18.10 10.47 11.42
CA MET A 1 -16.74 11.04 11.54
C MET A 1 -16.06 10.88 10.20
N THR A 2 -15.44 11.92 9.66
CA THR A 2 -14.62 11.82 8.45
C THR A 2 -13.38 10.98 8.76
N ALA A 3 -13.23 9.86 8.05
CA ALA A 3 -12.05 9.02 8.19
C ALA A 3 -10.82 9.84 7.79
N ARG A 4 -9.75 9.82 8.60
CA ARG A 4 -8.50 10.50 8.26
C ARG A 4 -7.82 9.68 7.18
N ARG A 5 -7.30 10.34 6.15
CA ARG A 5 -6.62 9.67 5.04
C ARG A 5 -5.11 9.73 5.22
N ILE A 6 -4.42 8.62 4.96
CA ILE A 6 -2.96 8.54 4.93
C ILE A 6 -2.50 7.95 3.61
N LEU A 7 -1.48 8.59 3.01
CA LEU A 7 -0.88 8.19 1.75
C LEU A 7 0.60 7.86 1.93
N PHE A 8 0.99 6.63 1.63
CA PHE A 8 2.40 6.22 1.56
C PHE A 8 2.92 6.29 0.12
N VAL A 9 4.02 6.99 -0.11
CA VAL A 9 4.57 7.19 -1.45
C VAL A 9 5.97 6.60 -1.54
N CYS A 10 6.24 5.83 -2.59
CA CYS A 10 7.61 5.50 -2.99
C CYS A 10 7.79 5.67 -4.52
N VAL A 11 8.89 5.18 -5.09
CA VAL A 11 9.11 5.28 -6.55
C VAL A 11 8.14 4.36 -7.30
N GLY A 12 8.27 3.05 -7.12
CA GLY A 12 7.56 2.05 -7.92
C GLY A 12 6.19 1.60 -7.39
N ASN A 13 5.77 2.03 -6.20
CA ASN A 13 4.63 1.43 -5.49
C ASN A 13 4.63 -0.11 -5.49
N ALA A 14 5.81 -0.70 -5.32
CA ALA A 14 6.04 -2.13 -5.49
C ALA A 14 6.49 -2.83 -4.19
N TYR A 15 7.26 -2.15 -3.35
CA TYR A 15 7.80 -2.71 -2.10
C TYR A 15 7.38 -1.84 -0.90
N ARG A 16 8.24 -0.90 -0.50
CA ARG A 16 8.11 -0.09 0.73
C ARG A 16 6.72 0.49 0.97
N SER A 17 6.13 1.18 0.00
CA SER A 17 4.82 1.81 0.18
C SER A 17 3.68 0.79 0.23
N GLN A 18 3.79 -0.34 -0.45
CA GLN A 18 2.82 -1.43 -0.40
C GLN A 18 2.83 -2.13 0.96
N MET A 19 4.04 -2.40 1.47
CA MET A 19 4.24 -2.95 2.81
C MET A 19 3.71 -1.99 3.87
N ALA A 20 4.00 -0.69 3.75
CA ALA A 20 3.50 0.32 4.68
C ALA A 20 1.97 0.41 4.67
N GLU A 21 1.32 0.35 3.50
CA GLU A 21 -0.14 0.25 3.39
C GLU A 21 -0.67 -1.02 4.08
N GLY A 22 -0.06 -2.18 3.84
CA GLY A 22 -0.45 -3.44 4.47
C GLY A 22 -0.35 -3.40 6.00
N PHE A 23 0.78 -2.93 6.55
CA PHE A 23 0.96 -2.77 8.00
C PHE A 23 -0.04 -1.78 8.59
N MET A 24 -0.23 -0.62 7.95
CA MET A 24 -1.15 0.40 8.46
C MET A 24 -2.60 -0.10 8.39
N ARG A 25 -3.02 -0.86 7.36
CA ARG A 25 -4.35 -1.49 7.32
C ARG A 25 -4.52 -2.55 8.40
N ALA A 26 -3.47 -3.32 8.72
CA ALA A 26 -3.52 -4.36 9.74
C ALA A 26 -3.58 -3.80 11.17
N TYR A 27 -2.89 -2.69 11.43
CA TYR A 27 -2.76 -2.13 12.77
C TYR A 27 -3.65 -0.91 13.04
N ALA A 28 -4.05 -0.16 12.01
CA ALA A 28 -4.96 0.95 12.17
C ALA A 28 -6.40 0.46 12.30
N GLY A 29 -7.13 1.02 13.26
CA GLY A 29 -8.58 0.85 13.33
C GLY A 29 -9.32 1.49 12.15
N ARG A 30 -10.64 1.32 12.11
CA ARG A 30 -11.53 1.74 11.00
C ARG A 30 -11.61 3.26 10.76
N SER A 31 -10.89 4.05 11.55
CA SER A 31 -10.87 5.52 11.48
C SER A 31 -9.95 6.07 10.38
N TRP A 32 -9.20 5.19 9.69
CA TRP A 32 -8.24 5.59 8.67
C TRP A 32 -8.59 5.02 7.29
N GLU A 33 -8.55 5.87 6.28
CA GLU A 33 -8.40 5.44 4.89
C GLU A 33 -6.91 5.36 4.57
N VAL A 34 -6.43 4.15 4.29
CA VAL A 34 -5.00 3.88 4.06
C VAL A 34 -4.78 3.58 2.58
N VAL A 35 -3.93 4.36 1.93
CA VAL A 35 -3.59 4.19 0.52
C VAL A 35 -2.09 4.32 0.29
N SER A 36 -1.61 3.74 -0.79
CA SER A 36 -0.25 3.95 -1.28
C SER A 36 -0.20 4.27 -2.77
N ALA A 37 0.86 4.97 -3.17
CA ALA A 37 1.10 5.34 -4.55
C ALA A 37 2.60 5.33 -4.91
N GLY A 38 2.87 5.49 -6.21
CA GLY A 38 4.20 5.57 -6.81
C GLY A 38 4.34 6.82 -7.66
N VAL A 39 5.50 7.46 -7.62
CA VAL A 39 5.83 8.53 -8.57
C VAL A 39 6.12 7.99 -9.97
N SER A 40 6.57 6.74 -10.08
CA SER A 40 6.76 5.99 -11.32
C SER A 40 6.41 4.52 -11.07
N PRO A 41 5.11 4.18 -11.00
CA PRO A 41 4.65 2.84 -10.60
C PRO A 41 5.25 1.73 -11.46
N ALA A 42 5.56 0.61 -10.81
CA ALA A 42 5.92 -0.63 -11.48
C ALA A 42 4.70 -1.23 -12.20
N GLY A 43 4.91 -2.16 -13.13
CA GLY A 43 3.80 -2.80 -13.84
C GLY A 43 3.00 -3.79 -12.98
N LEU A 44 3.64 -4.42 -12.00
CA LEU A 44 3.05 -5.48 -11.17
C LEU A 44 3.60 -5.42 -9.75
N LEU A 45 2.86 -5.99 -8.80
CA LEU A 45 3.35 -6.20 -7.44
C LEU A 45 4.35 -7.37 -7.44
N PRO A 46 5.60 -7.18 -6.97
CA PRO A 46 6.58 -8.25 -6.87
C PRO A 46 6.16 -9.34 -5.87
N SER A 47 6.44 -10.60 -6.19
CA SER A 47 6.12 -11.74 -5.32
C SER A 47 6.85 -11.69 -3.99
N GLU A 48 8.03 -11.08 -3.94
CA GLU A 48 8.81 -10.90 -2.72
C GLU A 48 8.07 -10.01 -1.72
N THR A 49 7.40 -8.96 -2.19
CA THR A 49 6.58 -8.10 -1.33
C THR A 49 5.45 -8.89 -0.67
N VAL A 50 4.79 -9.78 -1.44
CA VAL A 50 3.74 -10.66 -0.92
C VAL A 50 4.31 -11.63 0.10
N ALA A 51 5.41 -12.32 -0.23
CA ALA A 51 6.08 -13.28 0.65
C ALA A 51 6.53 -12.63 1.98
N MET A 52 7.19 -11.47 1.93
CA MET A 52 7.64 -10.73 3.12
C MET A 52 6.49 -10.30 4.03
N MET A 53 5.33 -9.92 3.45
CA MET A 53 4.16 -9.55 4.25
C MET A 53 3.46 -10.79 4.82
N GLN A 54 3.43 -11.91 4.10
CA GLN A 54 2.92 -13.19 4.59
C GLN A 54 3.72 -13.71 5.78
N GLU A 55 5.05 -13.52 5.83
CA GLU A 55 5.88 -13.81 7.01
C GLU A 55 5.43 -13.04 8.27
N LYS A 56 4.73 -11.92 8.09
CA LYS A 56 4.13 -11.12 9.16
C LYS A 56 2.64 -11.38 9.37
N GLY A 57 2.07 -12.37 8.67
CA GLY A 57 0.64 -12.71 8.73
C GLY A 57 -0.27 -11.67 8.06
N ILE A 58 0.26 -10.85 7.14
CA ILE A 58 -0.50 -9.81 6.45
C ILE A 58 -0.59 -10.17 4.97
N ASP A 59 -1.81 -10.34 4.47
CA ASP A 59 -2.03 -10.61 3.05
C ASP A 59 -2.14 -9.29 2.25
N VAL A 60 -1.22 -9.12 1.30
CA VAL A 60 -1.22 -8.00 0.33
C VAL A 60 -1.32 -8.51 -1.11
N SER A 61 -1.70 -9.78 -1.34
CA SER A 61 -1.77 -10.39 -2.68
C SER A 61 -2.72 -9.67 -3.64
N GLY A 62 -3.75 -9.00 -3.11
CA GLY A 62 -4.67 -8.15 -3.88
C GLY A 62 -4.19 -6.72 -4.13
N HIS A 63 -3.01 -6.34 -3.62
CA HIS A 63 -2.44 -5.02 -3.90
C HIS A 63 -1.86 -4.94 -5.30
N PHE A 64 -1.78 -3.73 -5.85
CA PHE A 64 -1.14 -3.46 -7.13
C PHE A 64 -0.51 -2.05 -7.13
N PRO A 65 0.55 -1.81 -7.91
CA PRO A 65 1.13 -0.49 -8.07
C PRO A 65 0.14 0.54 -8.65
N LYS A 66 0.04 1.71 -8.02
CA LYS A 66 -0.85 2.82 -8.39
C LYS A 66 -0.06 4.12 -8.50
N SER A 67 -0.40 4.99 -9.44
CA SER A 67 0.18 6.33 -9.55
C SER A 67 -0.42 7.32 -8.55
N LEU A 68 0.32 8.41 -8.26
CA LEU A 68 -0.22 9.52 -7.48
C LEU A 68 -1.52 10.09 -8.09
N ALA A 69 -1.57 10.18 -9.42
CA ALA A 69 -2.73 10.73 -10.13
C ALA A 69 -3.98 9.84 -10.02
N GLU A 70 -3.83 8.54 -9.80
CA GLU A 70 -4.96 7.63 -9.56
C GLU A 70 -5.49 7.77 -8.13
N VAL A 71 -4.60 8.02 -7.16
CA VAL A 71 -4.96 8.01 -5.73
C VAL A 71 -5.43 9.37 -5.22
N LEU A 72 -4.91 10.47 -5.77
CA LEU A 72 -5.22 11.85 -5.36
C LEU A 72 -6.49 12.44 -6.01
N ARG A 73 -7.28 11.63 -6.71
CA ARG A 73 -8.58 12.08 -7.25
C ARG A 73 -9.62 12.24 -6.16
#